data_AF-A0AAE4LT62-F1
#
_entry.id   AF-A0AAE4LT62-F1
#
_cell.length_a   1.000
_cell.length_b   1.000
_cell.length_c   1.000
_cell.angle_alpha   90.00
_cell.angle_beta   90.00
_cell.angle_gamma   90.00
#
_symmetry.space_group_name_H-M   'P 1'
#
loop_
_entity.id
_entity.type
_entity.pdbx_description
1 polymer ?
#
loop_
_entity_poly.entity_id
_entity_poly.type
_entity_poly.pdbx_seq_one_letter_code
_entity_poly.pdbx_strand_id
1 'polypeptide(L)'
;MKTLKQFKENGYSICLPQKPKLDTGIINKLQCQLMCPVGDVIIHVTTVSDYLVRGVSVVDGNGDLVTALDNDLEKKLVVISNDLNLWYALLQSALKDEEINIETIPGRYVKF
;
A
#
# COMPACT_ATOMS: atom_id res chain seq x y z
N MET A 1 12.44 4.74 8.67
CA MET A 1 11.06 4.73 8.15
C MET A 1 10.61 6.17 7.93
N LYS A 2 9.75 6.40 6.95
CA LYS A 2 9.05 7.68 6.79
C LYS A 2 7.56 7.44 6.99
N THR A 3 6.83 8.45 7.42
CA THR A 3 5.37 8.36 7.56
C THR A 3 4.70 8.42 6.20
N LEU A 4 3.46 7.93 6.12
CA LEU A 4 2.65 8.03 4.90
C LEU A 4 2.48 9.48 4.47
N LYS A 5 2.35 10.41 5.43
CA LYS A 5 2.31 11.85 5.17
C LYS A 5 3.57 12.33 4.45
N GLN A 6 4.75 12.00 4.98
CA GLN A 6 6.03 12.36 4.35
C GLN A 6 6.18 11.72 2.96
N PHE A 7 5.66 10.51 2.74
CA PHE A 7 5.69 9.90 1.40
C PHE A 7 4.84 10.68 0.41
N LYS A 8 3.60 11.02 0.77
CA LYS A 8 2.70 11.83 -0.07
C LYS A 8 3.29 13.21 -0.37
N GLU A 9 3.86 13.88 0.65
CA GLU A 9 4.53 15.19 0.50
C GLU A 9 5.75 15.12 -0.43
N ASN A 10 6.43 13.97 -0.51
CA ASN A 10 7.54 13.72 -1.44
C ASN A 10 7.08 13.32 -2.87
N GLY A 11 5.79 13.47 -3.16
CA GLY A 11 5.17 13.21 -4.45
C GLY A 11 4.92 11.73 -4.75
N TYR A 12 5.00 10.84 -3.76
CA TYR A 12 4.69 9.43 -3.98
C TYR A 12 3.18 9.19 -3.97
N SER A 13 2.73 8.29 -4.85
CA SER A 13 1.35 7.80 -4.88
C SER A 13 1.31 6.32 -4.54
N ILE A 14 0.23 5.92 -3.85
CA ILE A 14 -0.03 4.53 -3.48
C ILE A 14 -1.00 3.92 -4.51
N CYS A 15 -0.56 2.82 -5.08
CA CYS A 15 -1.27 1.99 -6.05
C CYS A 15 -1.62 0.64 -5.42
N LEU A 16 -2.56 -0.06 -6.05
CA LEU A 16 -3.07 -1.34 -5.58
C LEU A 16 -3.07 -2.37 -6.71
N PRO A 17 -2.92 -3.67 -6.42
CA PRO A 17 -3.20 -4.70 -7.40
C PRO A 17 -4.64 -4.56 -7.92
N GLN A 18 -4.88 -4.71 -9.23
CA GLN A 18 -6.20 -4.51 -9.84
C GLN A 18 -7.28 -5.44 -9.25
N LYS A 19 -6.89 -6.63 -8.83
CA LYS A 19 -7.78 -7.64 -8.22
C LYS A 19 -7.21 -8.05 -6.85
N PRO A 20 -7.37 -7.21 -5.82
CA PRO A 20 -6.84 -7.51 -4.50
C PRO A 20 -7.64 -8.67 -3.88
N LYS A 21 -6.94 -9.62 -3.25
CA LYS A 21 -7.58 -10.66 -2.44
C LYS A 21 -7.80 -10.11 -1.04
N LEU A 22 -9.03 -9.74 -0.73
CA LEU A 22 -9.42 -9.14 0.54
C LEU A 22 -10.19 -10.14 1.40
N ASP A 23 -9.92 -10.11 2.70
CA ASP A 23 -10.66 -10.87 3.70
C ASP A 23 -11.33 -9.87 4.65
N THR A 24 -12.65 -9.78 4.54
CA THR A 24 -13.47 -8.85 5.33
C THR A 24 -13.44 -9.16 6.82
N GLY A 25 -13.31 -10.43 7.21
CA GLY A 25 -13.16 -10.84 8.61
C GLY A 25 -11.84 -10.35 9.20
N ILE A 26 -10.75 -10.46 8.44
CA ILE A 26 -9.44 -9.92 8.84
C ILE A 26 -9.49 -8.39 8.91
N ILE A 27 -10.08 -7.72 7.91
CA ILE A 27 -10.20 -6.25 7.90
C ILE A 27 -10.93 -5.75 9.15
N ASN A 28 -12.09 -6.34 9.49
CA ASN A 28 -12.86 -5.94 10.66
C ASN A 28 -12.06 -6.15 11.97
N LYS A 29 -11.31 -7.24 12.07
CA LYS A 29 -10.43 -7.50 13.22
C LYS A 29 -9.33 -6.45 13.32
N LEU A 30 -8.69 -6.11 12.19
CA LEU A 30 -7.64 -5.09 12.14
C LEU A 30 -8.19 -3.71 12.52
N GLN A 31 -9.38 -3.33 12.06
CA GLN A 31 -10.02 -2.07 12.45
C GLN A 31 -10.18 -1.94 13.97
N CYS A 32 -10.65 -2.99 14.64
CA CYS A 32 -10.73 -3.01 16.10
C CYS A 32 -9.35 -2.82 16.76
N GLN A 33 -8.30 -3.43 16.20
CA GLN A 33 -6.93 -3.27 16.71
C GLN A 33 -6.36 -1.87 16.47
N LEU A 34 -6.74 -1.21 15.36
CA LEU A 34 -6.32 0.15 15.03
C LEU A 34 -7.00 1.23 15.89
N MET A 35 -8.03 0.90 16.67
CA MET A 35 -8.61 1.85 17.64
C MET A 35 -7.67 2.16 18.81
N CYS A 36 -6.79 1.22 19.17
CA CYS A 36 -5.78 1.38 20.21
C CYS A 36 -4.55 0.55 19.81
N PRO A 37 -3.77 1.02 18.81
CA PRO A 37 -2.65 0.26 18.28
C PRO A 37 -1.59 0.06 19.34
N VAL A 38 -1.16 -1.19 19.52
CA VAL A 38 -0.05 -1.54 20.41
C VAL A 38 1.22 -1.54 19.57
N GLY A 39 1.86 -0.37 19.47
CA GLY A 39 3.10 -0.17 18.70
C GLY A 39 2.90 0.54 17.36
N ASP A 40 3.96 0.54 16.56
CA ASP A 40 3.97 1.23 15.26
C ASP A 40 3.09 0.50 14.23
N VAL A 41 2.24 1.26 13.54
CA VAL A 41 1.51 0.79 12.37
C VAL A 41 2.42 0.96 11.15
N ILE A 42 2.74 -0.13 10.47
CA ILE A 42 3.65 -0.15 9.32
C ILE A 42 2.93 -0.77 8.12
N ILE A 43 2.96 -0.09 6.99
CA ILE A 43 2.53 -0.62 5.69
C ILE A 43 3.77 -0.84 4.82
N HIS A 44 3.86 -2.05 4.27
CA HIS A 44 4.92 -2.44 3.36
C HIS A 44 4.50 -2.19 1.90
N VAL A 45 5.39 -1.56 1.16
CA VAL A 45 5.19 -1.22 -0.25
C VAL A 45 6.38 -1.66 -1.09
N THR A 46 6.19 -1.82 -2.39
CA THR A 46 7.27 -2.02 -3.37
C THR A 46 7.06 -1.11 -4.58
N THR A 47 8.03 -1.06 -5.49
CA THR A 47 7.86 -0.29 -6.74
C THR A 47 6.79 -0.91 -7.64
N VAL A 48 6.05 -0.08 -8.39
CA VAL A 48 5.13 -0.60 -9.42
C VAL A 48 5.86 -1.44 -10.46
N SER A 49 7.08 -1.05 -10.84
CA SER A 49 7.89 -1.78 -11.82
C SER A 49 8.08 -3.25 -11.44
N ASP A 50 8.25 -3.56 -10.15
CA ASP A 50 8.36 -4.95 -9.67
C ASP A 50 7.10 -5.78 -9.92
N TYR A 51 5.91 -5.15 -9.81
CA TYR A 51 4.63 -5.79 -10.10
C TYR A 51 4.43 -5.98 -11.61
N LEU A 52 4.71 -4.96 -12.41
CA LEU A 52 4.52 -4.98 -13.85
C LEU A 52 5.43 -6.01 -14.55
N VAL A 53 6.70 -6.11 -14.15
CA VAL A 53 7.64 -7.11 -14.70
C VAL A 53 7.16 -8.55 -14.44
N ARG A 54 6.35 -8.76 -13.40
CA ARG A 54 5.77 -10.06 -13.05
C ARG A 54 4.38 -10.29 -13.67
N GLY A 55 3.92 -9.38 -14.53
CA GLY A 55 2.62 -9.47 -15.21
C GLY A 55 1.43 -9.22 -14.29
N VAL A 56 1.62 -8.59 -13.12
CA VAL A 56 0.53 -8.26 -12.21
C VAL A 56 0.00 -6.88 -12.54
N SER A 57 -1.29 -6.80 -12.91
CA SER A 57 -1.96 -5.53 -13.17
C SER A 57 -2.13 -4.71 -11.89
N VAL A 58 -1.82 -3.42 -11.99
CA VAL A 58 -1.86 -2.46 -10.89
C VAL A 58 -2.74 -1.27 -11.29
N VAL A 59 -3.48 -0.72 -10.34
CA VAL A 59 -4.30 0.49 -10.50
C VAL A 59 -3.84 1.59 -9.55
N ASP A 60 -3.98 2.84 -9.97
CA ASP A 60 -3.69 3.99 -9.12
C ASP A 60 -4.83 4.32 -8.14
N GLY A 61 -4.69 5.44 -7.43
CA GLY A 61 -5.71 5.90 -6.47
C GLY A 61 -7.06 6.26 -7.08
N ASN A 62 -7.14 6.49 -8.39
CA ASN A 62 -8.38 6.73 -9.13
C ASN A 62 -8.99 5.43 -9.68
N GLY A 63 -8.23 4.33 -9.65
CA GLY A 63 -8.63 3.05 -10.24
C GLY A 63 -8.17 2.87 -11.69
N ASP A 64 -7.38 3.80 -12.23
CA ASP A 64 -6.85 3.72 -13.59
C ASP A 64 -5.66 2.75 -13.64
N LEU A 65 -5.55 2.00 -14.74
CA LEU A 65 -4.45 1.06 -14.94
C LEU A 65 -3.12 1.81 -15.05
N VAL A 66 -2.17 1.40 -14.21
CA VAL A 66 -0.80 1.91 -14.25
C VAL A 66 -0.02 1.10 -15.27
N THR A 67 0.72 1.81 -16.13
CA THR A 67 1.50 1.17 -17.19
C THR A 67 2.98 1.54 -17.10
N ALA A 68 3.82 0.79 -17.79
CA ALA A 68 5.25 1.12 -17.90
C ALA A 68 5.51 2.42 -18.70
N LEU A 69 4.49 3.01 -19.31
CA LEU A 69 4.58 4.26 -20.07
C LEU A 69 4.26 5.50 -19.21
N ASP A 70 3.86 5.31 -17.96
CA ASP A 70 3.55 6.41 -17.06
C ASP A 70 4.82 7.18 -16.69
N ASN A 71 4.81 8.51 -16.86
CA ASN A 71 5.99 9.36 -16.68
C ASN A 71 6.52 9.41 -15.23
N ASP A 72 5.66 9.11 -14.26
CA ASP A 72 5.93 9.18 -12.82
C ASP A 72 6.02 7.81 -12.16
N LEU A 73 6.29 6.74 -12.94
CA LEU A 73 6.29 5.36 -12.45
C LEU A 73 7.20 5.14 -11.22
N GLU A 74 8.33 5.85 -11.15
CA GLU A 74 9.28 5.83 -10.01
C GLU A 74 8.70 6.37 -8.70
N LYS A 75 7.64 7.18 -8.78
CA LYS A 75 6.89 7.73 -7.65
C LYS A 75 5.65 6.91 -7.31
N LYS A 76 5.33 5.87 -8.08
CA LYS A 76 4.21 4.97 -7.81
C LYS A 76 4.68 3.76 -7.02
N LEU A 77 4.03 3.50 -5.88
CA LEU A 77 4.34 2.39 -4.98
C LEU A 77 3.12 1.51 -4.80
N VAL A 78 3.30 0.19 -4.77
CA VAL A 78 2.22 -0.77 -4.61
C VAL A 78 2.23 -1.32 -3.19
N VAL A 79 1.07 -1.32 -2.52
CA VAL A 79 0.89 -2.07 -1.28
C VAL A 79 1.03 -3.56 -1.56
N ILE A 80 1.93 -4.23 -0.86
CA ILE A 80 2.17 -5.65 -1.09
C ILE A 80 0.95 -6.48 -0.70
N SER A 81 0.78 -7.64 -1.33
CA SER A 81 -0.40 -8.50 -1.14
C SER A 81 -0.70 -8.83 0.33
N ASN A 82 0.32 -9.02 1.16
CA ASN A 82 0.18 -9.35 2.58
C ASN A 82 -0.44 -8.23 3.42
N ASP A 83 -0.26 -6.97 2.99
CA ASP A 83 -0.68 -5.79 3.73
C ASP A 83 -1.98 -5.20 3.19
N LEU A 84 -2.58 -5.77 2.14
CA LEU A 84 -3.81 -5.25 1.54
C LEU A 84 -4.93 -5.17 2.57
N ASN A 85 -5.16 -6.21 3.37
CA ASN A 85 -6.19 -6.17 4.42
C ASN A 85 -5.93 -5.05 5.44
N LEU A 86 -4.66 -4.80 5.80
CA LEU A 86 -4.29 -3.70 6.69
C LEU A 86 -4.50 -2.34 6.04
N TRP A 87 -4.10 -2.18 4.78
CA TRP A 87 -4.34 -0.96 4.01
C TRP A 87 -5.83 -0.60 3.96
N TYR A 88 -6.69 -1.57 3.63
CA TYR A 88 -8.14 -1.35 3.59
C TYR A 88 -8.74 -1.08 4.98
N ALA A 89 -8.19 -1.67 6.04
CA ALA A 89 -8.57 -1.33 7.41
C ALA A 89 -8.18 0.12 7.76
N LEU A 90 -6.99 0.57 7.34
CA LEU A 90 -6.50 1.93 7.60
C LEU A 90 -7.32 3.00 6.88
N LEU A 91 -7.75 2.74 5.64
CA LEU A 91 -8.64 3.65 4.89
C LEU A 91 -9.96 3.97 5.61
N GLN A 92 -10.37 3.10 6.54
CA GLN A 92 -11.60 3.24 7.33
C GLN A 92 -11.32 3.58 8.81
N SER A 93 -10.04 3.77 9.17
CA SER A 93 -9.62 4.06 10.54
C SER A 93 -9.56 5.57 10.81
N ALA A 94 -9.45 5.94 12.09
CA ALA A 94 -9.25 7.33 12.50
C ALA A 94 -7.77 7.76 12.53
N LEU A 95 -6.84 6.84 12.22
CA LEU A 95 -5.41 7.13 12.23
C LEU A 95 -5.06 8.10 11.10
N LYS A 96 -4.20 9.06 11.43
CA LYS A 96 -3.71 10.04 10.47
C LYS A 96 -2.51 9.48 9.70
N ASP A 97 -2.26 10.03 8.52
CA ASP A 97 -1.11 9.69 7.70
C ASP A 97 0.25 9.87 8.41
N GLU A 98 0.32 10.71 9.45
CA GLU A 98 1.53 10.91 10.27
C GLU A 98 1.75 9.82 11.33
N GLU A 99 0.74 9.00 11.61
CA GLU A 99 0.78 7.86 12.54
C GLU A 99 1.04 6.53 11.82
N ILE A 100 1.02 6.54 10.49
CA ILE A 100 1.24 5.35 9.64
C ILE A 100 2.65 5.41 9.08
N ASN A 101 3.46 4.41 9.37
CA ASN A 101 4.78 4.26 8.81
C ASN A 101 4.75 3.49 7.49
N ILE A 102 5.63 3.87 6.57
CA ILE A 102 5.83 3.17 5.30
C ILE A 102 7.24 2.58 5.26
N GLU A 103 7.31 1.31 4.88
CA GLU A 103 8.54 0.60 4.60
C GLU A 103 8.55 0.09 3.16
N THR A 104 9.60 0.45 2.41
CA THR A 104 9.79 -0.05 1.04
C THR A 104 10.58 -1.35 1.08
N ILE A 105 9.96 -2.45 0.67
CA ILE A 105 10.61 -3.76 0.56
C ILE A 105 11.06 -3.97 -0.89
N PRO A 106 12.29 -4.48 -1.14
CA PRO A 106 12.71 -4.85 -2.48
C PRO A 106 11.80 -5.93 -3.10
N GLY A 107 11.39 -5.75 -4.36
CA GLY A 107 10.46 -6.64 -5.06
C GLY A 107 10.85 -8.13 -5.08
N ARG A 108 12.14 -8.47 -4.91
CA ARG A 108 12.60 -9.87 -4.78
C ARG A 108 12.05 -10.60 -3.55
N TYR A 109 11.62 -9.87 -2.53
CA TYR A 109 11.07 -10.43 -1.29
C TYR A 109 9.54 -10.44 -1.25
N VAL A 110 8.88 -9.88 -2.28
CA VAL A 110 7.43 -9.81 -2.36
C VAL A 110 6.86 -11.14 -2.86
N LYS A 111 5.93 -11.71 -2.11
CA LYS A 111 5.10 -12.85 -2.53
C LYS A 111 3.80 -12.30 -3.11
N PHE A 112 3.38 -12.86 -4.25
CA PHE A 112 2.24 -12.38 -5.04
C PHE A 112 1.06 -13.35 -4.94
#